data_AF-A0A2G3E2M5-F1
#
_entry.id   AF-A0A2G3E2M5-F1
#
_cell.length_a   1.000
_cell.length_b   1.000
_cell.length_c   1.000
_cell.angle_alpha   90.00
_cell.angle_beta   90.00
_cell.angle_gamma   90.00
#
_symmetry.space_group_name_H-M   'P 1'
#
loop_
_entity.id
_entity.type
_entity.pdbx_description
1 polymer ?
#
loop_
_entity_poly.entity_id
_entity_poly.type
_entity_poly.pdbx_seq_one_letter_code
_entity_poly.pdbx_strand_id
1 'polypeptide(L)'
;MRYLRIDLVFPGMMLGADVLDSEGRILISENTALTEQYIERLISLGIPAVYVEDKLSAGIDLKPPIPPVLRSAGLSAVRNKDIDTCRLIAKQIVDEIIANGFHSLDMQDLRTFDDYTFAHSVNVAVMACVIGFGMEIHNDQLVDLVFAALLHDIGKLDLPAELLNKPDILTKEEYALVKTHPTLAYDMIYDRLDISSNVKNAVLCHHENYDGSGYPKGFAQDEIPFLARIIHVADVYDALTSERPYKRAYSPYAAIEILKGGAGTIFDPAIVDAFLKYIPIYPKGTEIHLSDGTVGIVIENSEEHNHRPIIRCMEDFAEIDLSSAEYQDIIITQPSAQDYLDLIEEEEHRREMTSPLTRYRIMVVDYTGDSFREISEKLGYLYEFQWVKNEKLAEGYIQRDGRPDMLLVDIDGLEMSKESNQLLVNLHILEEIPVIVLGGYRDTTSIMHFRSLGIQNYVLKPFNIIYLQSEIRNKLRMFS
;
A
#
# COMPACT_ATOMS: atom_id res chain seq x y z
N MET A 1 1.44 -28.43 12.15
CA MET A 1 2.52 -27.59 12.73
C MET A 1 2.07 -26.13 12.94
N ARG A 2 2.69 -25.41 13.89
CA ARG A 2 2.47 -23.98 14.15
C ARG A 2 3.78 -23.23 14.26
N TYR A 3 3.82 -21.96 13.87
CA TYR A 3 5.04 -21.17 13.91
C TYR A 3 5.21 -20.48 15.25
N LEU A 4 6.32 -20.72 15.92
CA LEU A 4 6.57 -20.22 17.26
C LEU A 4 7.89 -19.46 17.32
N ARG A 5 7.83 -18.21 17.82
CA ARG A 5 9.03 -17.41 18.05
C ARG A 5 9.99 -18.13 18.99
N ILE A 6 11.29 -17.97 18.75
CA ILE A 6 12.32 -18.72 19.44
C ILE A 6 12.34 -18.47 20.95
N ASP A 7 11.86 -17.30 21.40
CA ASP A 7 11.71 -16.93 22.81
C ASP A 7 10.52 -17.62 23.51
N LEU A 8 9.57 -18.14 22.75
CA LEU A 8 8.42 -18.92 23.25
C LEU A 8 8.66 -20.43 23.16
N VAL A 9 9.78 -20.85 22.55
CA VAL A 9 10.16 -22.25 22.40
C VAL A 9 10.87 -22.74 23.66
N PHE A 10 10.47 -23.91 24.17
CA PHE A 10 11.09 -24.53 25.34
C PHE A 10 11.55 -25.97 25.08
N PRO A 11 12.52 -26.48 25.86
CA PRO A 11 13.02 -27.83 25.69
C PRO A 11 11.93 -28.89 25.74
N GLY A 12 11.98 -29.84 24.82
CA GLY A 12 11.00 -30.93 24.67
C GLY A 12 9.90 -30.67 23.64
N MET A 13 9.78 -29.45 23.10
CA MET A 13 8.96 -29.18 21.92
C MET A 13 9.48 -29.94 20.69
N MET A 14 8.57 -30.44 19.85
CA MET A 14 8.91 -31.18 18.64
C MET A 14 8.96 -30.23 17.46
N LEU A 15 10.04 -30.27 16.69
CA LEU A 15 10.18 -29.47 15.48
C LEU A 15 9.21 -29.99 14.39
N GLY A 16 8.42 -29.09 13.81
CA GLY A 16 7.41 -29.40 12.80
C GLY A 16 7.89 -29.33 11.34
N ALA A 17 9.05 -28.72 11.08
CA ALA A 17 9.67 -28.65 9.75
C ALA A 17 11.19 -28.55 9.85
N ASP A 18 11.91 -28.91 8.79
CA ASP A 18 13.37 -28.76 8.72
C ASP A 18 13.80 -27.30 8.94
N VAL A 19 14.80 -27.08 9.78
CA VAL A 19 15.48 -25.79 9.89
C VAL A 19 16.68 -25.81 8.95
N LEU A 20 16.75 -24.85 8.02
CA LEU A 20 17.80 -24.75 7.02
C LEU A 20 18.77 -23.60 7.31
N ASP A 21 20.01 -23.69 6.84
CA ASP A 21 20.93 -22.55 6.80
C ASP A 21 20.73 -21.69 5.52
N SER A 22 21.47 -20.59 5.41
CA SER A 22 21.42 -19.68 4.26
C SER A 22 21.86 -20.32 2.92
N GLU A 23 22.50 -21.49 2.97
CA GLU A 23 22.87 -22.27 1.79
C GLU A 23 21.86 -23.39 1.49
N GLY A 24 20.76 -23.47 2.25
CA GLY A 24 19.70 -24.48 2.09
C GLY A 24 20.05 -25.85 2.68
N ARG A 25 21.07 -25.96 3.53
CA ARG A 25 21.43 -27.21 4.22
C ARG A 25 20.64 -27.38 5.50
N ILE A 26 20.21 -28.61 5.79
CA ILE A 26 19.45 -28.91 7.01
C ILE A 26 20.36 -28.80 8.24
N LEU A 27 20.02 -27.88 9.15
CA LEU A 27 20.62 -27.68 10.47
C LEU A 27 20.00 -28.61 11.51
N ILE A 28 18.67 -28.69 11.52
CA ILE A 28 17.90 -29.57 12.40
C ILE A 28 16.76 -30.16 11.57
N SER A 29 16.63 -31.48 11.56
CA SER A 29 15.57 -32.14 10.81
C SER A 29 14.23 -32.06 11.53
N GLU A 30 13.14 -32.05 10.77
CA GLU A 30 11.79 -32.22 11.25
C GLU A 30 11.67 -33.42 12.20
N ASN A 31 10.66 -33.40 13.08
CA ASN A 31 10.42 -34.42 14.11
C ASN A 31 11.56 -34.57 15.13
N THR A 32 12.41 -33.55 15.29
CA THR A 32 13.43 -33.50 16.34
C THR A 32 12.91 -32.82 17.59
N ALA A 33 13.10 -33.43 18.76
CA ALA A 33 12.84 -32.77 20.04
C ALA A 33 13.90 -31.70 20.31
N LEU A 34 13.48 -30.46 20.51
CA LEU A 34 14.37 -29.34 20.79
C LEU A 34 14.95 -29.45 22.19
N THR A 35 16.27 -29.42 22.30
CA THR A 35 17.02 -29.39 23.58
C THR A 35 17.43 -27.95 23.87
N GLU A 36 17.86 -27.67 25.11
CA GLU A 36 18.43 -26.35 25.45
C GLU A 36 19.57 -25.95 24.49
N GLN A 37 20.45 -26.91 24.15
CA GLN A 37 21.54 -26.67 23.20
C GLN A 37 21.06 -26.34 21.78
N TYR A 38 19.97 -26.98 21.32
CA TYR A 38 19.39 -26.62 20.02
C TYR A 38 18.82 -25.21 20.05
N ILE A 39 18.07 -24.84 21.09
CA ILE A 39 17.47 -23.51 21.21
C ILE A 39 18.56 -22.44 21.27
N GLU A 40 19.59 -22.62 22.11
CA GLU A 40 20.76 -21.72 22.17
C GLU A 40 21.46 -21.59 20.81
N ARG A 41 21.59 -22.72 20.08
CA ARG A 41 22.22 -22.72 18.76
C ARG A 41 21.39 -21.94 17.74
N LEU A 42 20.08 -22.13 17.71
CA LEU A 42 19.15 -21.40 16.84
C LEU A 42 19.22 -19.89 17.11
N ILE A 43 19.19 -19.49 18.39
CA ILE A 43 19.36 -18.09 18.81
C ILE A 43 20.72 -17.54 18.34
N SER A 44 21.81 -18.31 18.51
CA SER A 44 23.15 -17.88 18.08
C SER A 44 23.30 -17.74 16.57
N LEU A 45 22.48 -18.45 15.80
CA LEU A 45 22.42 -18.38 14.35
C LEU A 45 21.48 -17.26 13.86
N GLY A 46 20.83 -16.54 14.78
CA GLY A 46 19.89 -15.48 14.46
C GLY A 46 18.53 -15.98 13.99
N ILE A 47 18.20 -17.27 14.18
CA ILE A 47 16.94 -17.84 13.73
C ILE A 47 15.82 -17.38 14.68
N PRO A 48 14.87 -16.55 14.20
CA PRO A 48 13.94 -15.83 15.08
C PRO A 48 12.77 -16.69 15.56
N ALA A 49 12.49 -17.81 14.88
CA ALA A 49 11.35 -18.68 15.14
C ALA A 49 11.50 -20.03 14.43
N VAL A 50 10.70 -21.01 14.84
CA VAL A 50 10.66 -22.36 14.26
C VAL A 50 9.23 -22.88 14.18
N TYR A 51 8.99 -23.82 13.27
CA TYR A 51 7.75 -24.59 13.26
C TYR A 51 7.79 -25.67 14.34
N VAL A 52 6.72 -25.78 15.12
CA VAL A 52 6.55 -26.75 16.21
C VAL A 52 5.31 -27.61 15.95
N GLU A 53 5.40 -28.90 16.27
CA GLU A 53 4.27 -29.83 16.27
C GLU A 53 3.82 -30.12 17.70
N ASP A 54 2.57 -29.81 18.01
CA ASP A 54 1.92 -30.09 19.29
C ASP A 54 0.42 -30.38 19.11
N LYS A 55 -0.30 -30.59 20.23
CA LYS A 55 -1.75 -30.87 20.18
C LYS A 55 -2.56 -29.71 19.61
N LEU A 56 -2.10 -28.47 19.76
CA LEU A 56 -2.79 -27.29 19.24
C LEU A 56 -2.61 -27.19 17.72
N SER A 57 -1.46 -27.62 17.21
CA SER A 57 -1.16 -27.61 15.77
C SER A 57 -1.66 -28.83 15.00
N ALA A 58 -2.31 -29.78 15.69
CA ALA A 58 -2.77 -31.01 15.08
C ALA A 58 -3.72 -30.73 13.89
N GLY A 59 -3.44 -31.36 12.75
CA GLY A 59 -4.24 -31.18 11.53
C GLY A 59 -4.00 -29.87 10.78
N ILE A 60 -3.11 -28.99 11.26
CA ILE A 60 -2.70 -27.79 10.53
C ILE A 60 -1.60 -28.18 9.52
N ASP A 61 -1.96 -28.21 8.25
CA ASP A 61 -1.04 -28.43 7.11
C ASP A 61 -0.58 -27.07 6.57
N LEU A 62 0.68 -26.73 6.82
CA LEU A 62 1.31 -25.52 6.29
C LEU A 62 2.04 -25.92 5.01
N LYS A 63 1.53 -25.44 3.88
CA LYS A 63 2.18 -25.62 2.58
C LYS A 63 2.55 -24.26 2.03
N PRO A 64 3.82 -24.02 1.72
CA PRO A 64 4.20 -22.75 1.12
C PRO A 64 3.53 -22.61 -0.26
N PRO A 65 3.20 -21.37 -0.67
CA PRO A 65 2.57 -21.09 -1.96
C PRO A 65 3.47 -21.48 -3.14
N ILE A 66 4.79 -21.49 -2.92
CA ILE A 66 5.79 -21.93 -3.87
C ILE A 66 6.86 -22.78 -3.16
N PRO A 67 7.45 -23.79 -3.83
CA PRO A 67 8.51 -24.60 -3.24
C PRO A 67 9.72 -23.74 -2.78
N PRO A 68 10.39 -24.08 -1.66
CA PRO A 68 11.56 -23.34 -1.17
C PRO A 68 12.67 -23.22 -2.22
N VAL A 69 12.91 -24.27 -3.01
CA VAL A 69 13.91 -24.27 -4.09
C VAL A 69 13.58 -23.23 -5.16
N LEU A 70 12.30 -23.12 -5.54
CA LEU A 70 11.84 -22.13 -6.53
C LEU A 70 12.03 -20.71 -6.00
N ARG A 71 11.69 -20.50 -4.72
CA ARG A 71 11.91 -19.23 -4.04
C ARG A 71 13.39 -18.83 -4.03
N SER A 72 14.28 -19.71 -3.57
CA SER A 72 15.73 -19.45 -3.53
C SER A 72 16.29 -19.14 -4.93
N ALA A 73 15.81 -19.83 -5.96
CA ALA A 73 16.17 -19.54 -7.34
C ALA A 73 15.69 -18.15 -7.78
N GLY A 74 14.47 -17.75 -7.39
CA GLY A 74 13.93 -16.40 -7.61
C GLY A 74 14.76 -15.31 -6.93
N LEU A 75 15.09 -15.48 -5.64
CA LEU A 75 15.95 -14.53 -4.91
C LEU A 75 17.30 -14.36 -5.62
N SER A 76 17.94 -15.47 -6.00
CA SER A 76 19.22 -15.47 -6.71
C SER A 76 19.13 -14.75 -8.06
N ALA A 77 18.05 -14.99 -8.82
CA ALA A 77 17.84 -14.36 -10.12
C ALA A 77 17.69 -12.83 -10.01
N VAL A 78 16.86 -12.36 -9.08
CA VAL A 78 16.67 -10.91 -8.83
C VAL A 78 17.98 -10.28 -8.38
N ARG A 79 18.68 -10.90 -7.43
CA ARG A 79 19.96 -10.41 -6.90
C ARG A 79 21.04 -10.25 -7.97
N ASN A 80 21.10 -11.19 -8.90
CA ASN A 80 22.09 -11.19 -9.98
C ASN A 80 21.65 -10.38 -11.22
N LYS A 81 20.48 -9.74 -11.18
CA LYS A 81 19.85 -9.08 -12.34
C LYS A 81 19.71 -10.02 -13.55
N ASP A 82 19.48 -11.30 -13.28
CA ASP A 82 19.28 -12.31 -14.32
C ASP A 82 17.83 -12.27 -14.81
N ILE A 83 17.57 -11.34 -15.73
CA ILE A 83 16.23 -11.06 -16.28
C ILE A 83 15.64 -12.30 -16.97
N ASP A 84 16.46 -13.12 -17.61
CA ASP A 84 16.01 -14.31 -18.33
C ASP A 84 15.58 -15.40 -17.35
N THR A 85 16.36 -15.63 -16.30
CA THR A 85 15.97 -16.54 -15.23
C THR A 85 14.73 -16.02 -14.49
N CYS A 86 14.62 -14.71 -14.21
CA CYS A 86 13.41 -14.13 -13.61
C CYS A 86 12.13 -14.45 -14.41
N ARG A 87 12.20 -14.44 -15.75
CA ARG A 87 11.05 -14.82 -16.60
C ARG A 87 10.68 -16.30 -16.43
N LEU A 88 11.67 -17.19 -16.36
CA LEU A 88 11.44 -18.62 -16.15
C LEU A 88 10.81 -18.87 -14.76
N ILE A 89 11.33 -18.21 -13.73
CA ILE A 89 10.80 -18.27 -12.37
C ILE A 89 9.36 -17.75 -12.32
N ALA A 90 9.06 -16.63 -12.98
CA ALA A 90 7.70 -16.09 -13.03
C ALA A 90 6.70 -17.11 -13.56
N LYS A 91 7.05 -17.81 -14.65
CA LYS A 91 6.20 -18.87 -15.19
C LYS A 91 6.01 -20.02 -14.19
N GLN A 92 7.08 -20.46 -13.55
CA GLN A 92 7.01 -21.54 -12.55
C GLN A 92 6.14 -21.16 -11.35
N ILE A 93 6.22 -19.91 -10.86
CA ILE A 93 5.36 -19.40 -9.79
C ILE A 93 3.88 -19.47 -10.21
N VAL A 94 3.56 -19.03 -11.43
CA VAL A 94 2.19 -19.11 -11.96
C VAL A 94 1.72 -20.56 -12.06
N ASP A 95 2.55 -21.46 -12.61
CA ASP A 95 2.23 -22.88 -12.76
C ASP A 95 1.94 -23.54 -11.39
N GLU A 96 2.74 -23.23 -10.36
CA GLU A 96 2.56 -23.74 -8.98
C GLU A 96 1.25 -23.21 -8.35
N ILE A 97 0.98 -21.91 -8.46
CA ILE A 97 -0.22 -21.31 -7.86
C ILE A 97 -1.50 -21.84 -8.55
N ILE A 98 -1.49 -21.98 -9.87
CA ILE A 98 -2.62 -22.57 -10.62
C ILE A 98 -2.82 -24.04 -10.22
N ALA A 99 -1.74 -24.81 -10.09
CA ALA A 99 -1.83 -26.23 -9.75
C ALA A 99 -2.39 -26.46 -8.33
N ASN A 100 -2.06 -25.59 -7.38
CA ASN A 100 -2.44 -25.73 -5.97
C ASN A 100 -3.76 -25.00 -5.61
N GLY A 101 -4.16 -23.99 -6.39
CA GLY A 101 -5.35 -23.17 -6.11
C GLY A 101 -5.23 -22.33 -4.83
N PHE A 102 -6.35 -21.77 -4.35
CA PHE A 102 -6.36 -20.91 -3.15
C PHE A 102 -6.25 -21.69 -1.82
N HIS A 103 -6.66 -22.96 -1.80
CA HIS A 103 -6.75 -23.79 -0.60
C HIS A 103 -5.42 -24.02 0.14
N SER A 104 -4.28 -23.74 -0.51
CA SER A 104 -2.93 -24.06 -0.02
C SER A 104 -2.03 -22.84 0.15
N LEU A 105 -2.58 -21.62 0.13
CA LEU A 105 -1.75 -20.41 0.23
C LEU A 105 -1.44 -20.11 1.70
N ASP A 106 -0.31 -20.61 2.20
CA ASP A 106 0.20 -20.14 3.48
C ASP A 106 1.27 -19.05 3.31
N MET A 107 0.89 -17.82 3.64
CA MET A 107 1.76 -16.66 3.48
C MET A 107 2.79 -16.51 4.62
N GLN A 108 2.79 -17.40 5.62
CA GLN A 108 3.75 -17.34 6.73
C GLN A 108 5.20 -17.45 6.26
N ASP A 109 5.47 -18.35 5.31
CA ASP A 109 6.81 -18.58 4.76
C ASP A 109 7.35 -17.38 3.97
N LEU A 110 6.53 -16.40 3.60
CA LEU A 110 7.00 -15.16 2.98
C LEU A 110 7.84 -14.29 3.93
N ARG A 111 7.71 -14.48 5.26
CA ARG A 111 8.23 -13.54 6.27
C ARG A 111 9.57 -13.93 6.90
N THR A 112 10.19 -15.04 6.48
CA THR A 112 11.19 -15.77 7.30
C THR A 112 12.64 -15.77 6.78
N PHE A 113 12.99 -14.95 5.79
CA PHE A 113 14.33 -14.99 5.15
C PHE A 113 15.13 -13.68 5.32
N ASP A 114 16.38 -13.82 5.78
CA ASP A 114 17.31 -12.75 6.19
C ASP A 114 17.80 -11.80 5.09
N ASP A 115 17.53 -12.06 3.79
CA ASP A 115 17.88 -11.14 2.69
C ASP A 115 16.63 -10.33 2.27
N TYR A 116 16.29 -9.35 3.11
CA TYR A 116 15.05 -8.55 3.09
C TYR A 116 14.63 -8.01 1.70
N THR A 117 15.53 -7.39 0.94
CA THR A 117 15.15 -6.72 -0.32
C THR A 117 14.84 -7.70 -1.45
N PHE A 118 15.48 -8.87 -1.48
CA PHE A 118 15.26 -9.86 -2.55
C PHE A 118 14.12 -10.82 -2.22
N ALA A 119 13.94 -11.14 -0.93
CA ALA A 119 12.76 -11.83 -0.45
C ALA A 119 11.49 -11.03 -0.78
N HIS A 120 11.53 -9.71 -0.57
CA HIS A 120 10.45 -8.78 -0.91
C HIS A 120 9.95 -8.91 -2.35
N SER A 121 10.83 -8.85 -3.36
CA SER A 121 10.40 -8.95 -4.76
C SER A 121 9.72 -10.29 -5.09
N VAL A 122 10.20 -11.40 -4.50
CA VAL A 122 9.55 -12.70 -4.68
C VAL A 122 8.22 -12.76 -3.94
N ASN A 123 8.12 -12.19 -2.75
CA ASN A 123 6.87 -12.12 -2.00
C ASN A 123 5.79 -11.34 -2.75
N VAL A 124 6.14 -10.15 -3.23
CA VAL A 124 5.26 -9.29 -4.04
C VAL A 124 4.81 -10.04 -5.30
N ALA A 125 5.71 -10.79 -5.95
CA ALA A 125 5.36 -11.58 -7.12
C ALA A 125 4.37 -12.72 -6.82
N VAL A 126 4.53 -13.43 -5.70
CA VAL A 126 3.59 -14.46 -5.25
C VAL A 126 2.22 -13.83 -4.92
N MET A 127 2.20 -12.75 -4.14
CA MET A 127 0.96 -12.04 -3.81
C MET A 127 0.23 -11.51 -5.04
N ALA A 128 0.96 -10.85 -5.94
CA ALA A 128 0.40 -10.35 -7.19
C ALA A 128 -0.19 -11.49 -8.04
N CYS A 129 0.47 -12.65 -8.09
CA CYS A 129 -0.06 -13.83 -8.78
C CYS A 129 -1.39 -14.29 -8.17
N VAL A 130 -1.48 -14.40 -6.85
CA VAL A 130 -2.70 -14.83 -6.15
C VAL A 130 -3.85 -13.85 -6.41
N ILE A 131 -3.60 -12.54 -6.27
CA ILE A 131 -4.59 -11.49 -6.52
C ILE A 131 -5.07 -11.60 -7.98
N GLY A 132 -4.13 -11.63 -8.93
CA GLY A 132 -4.44 -11.70 -10.35
C GLY A 132 -5.20 -12.96 -10.73
N PHE A 133 -4.83 -14.10 -10.16
CA PHE A 133 -5.51 -15.38 -10.39
C PHE A 133 -6.96 -15.33 -9.87
N GLY A 134 -7.18 -14.74 -8.70
CA GLY A 134 -8.52 -14.55 -8.14
C GLY A 134 -9.38 -13.53 -8.87
N MET A 135 -8.75 -12.63 -9.63
CA MET A 135 -9.40 -11.71 -10.56
C MET A 135 -9.60 -12.31 -11.97
N GLU A 136 -9.34 -13.61 -12.14
CA GLU A 136 -9.51 -14.34 -13.41
C GLU A 136 -8.70 -13.76 -14.59
N ILE A 137 -7.52 -13.19 -14.29
CA ILE A 137 -6.59 -12.72 -15.32
C ILE A 137 -6.10 -13.91 -16.16
N HIS A 138 -6.01 -13.72 -17.48
CA HIS A 138 -5.52 -14.76 -18.38
C HIS A 138 -4.08 -15.18 -18.04
N ASN A 139 -3.77 -16.48 -18.13
CA ASN A 139 -2.48 -17.04 -17.73
C ASN A 139 -1.26 -16.31 -18.32
N ASP A 140 -1.29 -15.95 -19.60
CA ASP A 140 -0.18 -15.19 -20.21
C ASP A 140 0.03 -13.81 -19.56
N GLN A 141 -1.06 -13.14 -19.18
CA GLN A 141 -1.00 -11.87 -18.45
C GLN A 141 -0.60 -12.05 -16.98
N LEU A 142 -0.92 -13.21 -16.37
CA LEU A 142 -0.41 -13.57 -15.05
C LEU A 142 1.11 -13.73 -15.07
N VAL A 143 1.67 -14.39 -16.09
CA VAL A 143 3.12 -14.50 -16.23
C VAL A 143 3.76 -13.12 -16.38
N ASP A 144 3.17 -12.23 -17.18
CA ASP A 144 3.62 -10.84 -17.31
C ASP A 144 3.54 -10.09 -15.96
N LEU A 145 2.46 -10.28 -15.19
CA LEU A 145 2.27 -9.68 -13.87
C LEU A 145 3.36 -10.12 -12.88
N VAL A 146 3.56 -11.43 -12.76
CA VAL A 146 4.55 -12.01 -11.84
C VAL A 146 5.97 -11.63 -12.27
N PHE A 147 6.24 -11.62 -13.57
CA PHE A 147 7.53 -11.19 -14.09
C PHE A 147 7.79 -9.71 -13.81
N ALA A 148 6.80 -8.84 -14.02
CA ALA A 148 6.91 -7.42 -13.64
C ALA A 148 7.12 -7.25 -12.14
N ALA A 149 6.40 -8.01 -11.32
CA ALA A 149 6.53 -7.98 -9.86
C ALA A 149 7.91 -8.46 -9.39
N LEU A 150 8.55 -9.43 -10.04
CA LEU A 150 9.95 -9.79 -9.72
C LEU A 150 10.94 -8.67 -10.07
N LEU A 151 10.60 -7.86 -11.08
CA LEU A 151 11.48 -6.82 -11.61
C LEU A 151 11.22 -5.41 -11.04
N HIS A 152 10.12 -5.17 -10.34
CA HIS A 152 9.65 -3.81 -10.00
C HIS A 152 10.72 -2.96 -9.31
N ASP A 153 11.50 -3.60 -8.43
CA ASP A 153 12.47 -2.96 -7.56
C ASP A 153 13.94 -3.13 -7.99
N ILE A 154 14.23 -3.80 -9.13
CA ILE A 154 15.62 -4.11 -9.54
C ILE A 154 16.47 -2.85 -9.74
N GLY A 155 15.84 -1.71 -10.03
CA GLY A 155 16.50 -0.42 -10.15
C GLY A 155 17.14 0.07 -8.85
N LYS A 156 16.69 -0.43 -7.69
CA LYS A 156 17.34 -0.13 -6.40
C LYS A 156 18.79 -0.61 -6.38
N LEU A 157 19.13 -1.66 -7.14
CA LEU A 157 20.51 -2.17 -7.23
C LEU A 157 21.49 -1.21 -7.91
N ASP A 158 21.01 -0.16 -8.58
CA ASP A 158 21.83 0.89 -9.16
C ASP A 158 21.95 2.13 -8.26
N LEU A 159 21.29 2.12 -7.10
CA LEU A 159 21.38 3.19 -6.11
C LEU A 159 22.53 2.93 -5.11
N PRO A 160 23.10 3.98 -4.49
CA PRO A 160 24.15 3.81 -3.49
C PRO A 160 23.70 2.92 -2.32
N ALA A 161 24.52 1.93 -1.96
CA ALA A 161 24.19 1.02 -0.85
C ALA A 161 24.04 1.74 0.50
N GLU A 162 24.81 2.81 0.72
CA GLU A 162 24.73 3.66 1.91
C GLU A 162 23.37 4.36 2.04
N LEU A 163 22.75 4.70 0.91
CA LEU A 163 21.42 5.30 0.85
C LEU A 163 20.34 4.28 1.21
N LEU A 164 20.41 3.08 0.63
CA LEU A 164 19.41 2.02 0.84
C LEU A 164 19.46 1.46 2.26
N ASN A 165 20.64 1.40 2.86
CA ASN A 165 20.86 0.84 4.19
C ASN A 165 20.96 1.92 5.27
N LYS A 166 20.55 3.16 5.01
CA LYS A 166 20.69 4.27 5.97
C LYS A 166 19.79 4.07 7.20
N PRO A 167 20.33 4.17 8.43
CA PRO A 167 19.57 3.95 9.67
C PRO A 167 18.66 5.04 10.15
N ASP A 168 18.76 6.20 9.51
CA ASP A 168 17.96 7.36 9.79
C ASP A 168 17.00 7.62 8.64
N ILE A 169 16.01 8.45 8.95
CA ILE A 169 15.08 9.02 7.98
C ILE A 169 15.83 9.63 6.79
N LEU A 170 15.35 9.35 5.58
CA LEU A 170 15.90 9.91 4.35
C LEU A 170 15.62 11.42 4.27
N THR A 171 16.59 12.21 3.80
CA THR A 171 16.32 13.60 3.42
C THR A 171 15.44 13.66 2.16
N LYS A 172 14.90 14.83 1.84
CA LYS A 172 14.08 15.01 0.63
C LYS A 172 14.87 14.71 -0.64
N GLU A 173 16.15 15.05 -0.68
CA GLU A 173 17.05 14.80 -1.79
C GLU A 173 17.37 13.31 -1.94
N GLU A 174 17.65 12.65 -0.82
CA GLU A 174 17.86 11.20 -0.74
C GLU A 174 16.62 10.43 -1.19
N TYR A 175 15.44 10.85 -0.73
CA TYR A 175 14.17 10.26 -1.14
C TYR A 175 13.85 10.50 -2.62
N ALA A 176 14.15 11.70 -3.13
CA ALA A 176 14.02 11.99 -4.56
C ALA A 176 14.92 11.08 -5.41
N LEU A 177 16.11 10.72 -4.91
CA LEU A 177 16.98 9.74 -5.55
C LEU A 177 16.41 8.33 -5.49
N VAL A 178 15.87 7.89 -4.34
CA VAL A 178 15.18 6.58 -4.23
C VAL A 178 14.00 6.47 -5.19
N LYS A 179 13.23 7.54 -5.38
CA LYS A 179 12.11 7.60 -6.34
C LYS A 179 12.51 7.38 -7.81
N THR A 180 13.80 7.37 -8.14
CA THR A 180 14.27 7.09 -9.50
C THR A 180 14.32 5.59 -9.83
N HIS A 181 14.24 4.70 -8.84
CA HIS A 181 14.37 3.26 -9.05
C HIS A 181 13.38 2.64 -10.06
N PRO A 182 12.11 3.09 -10.21
CA PRO A 182 11.22 2.50 -11.22
C PRO A 182 11.68 2.85 -12.63
N THR A 183 12.21 4.07 -12.83
CA THR A 183 12.79 4.49 -14.10
C THR A 183 14.07 3.72 -14.40
N LEU A 184 14.95 3.53 -13.41
CA LEU A 184 16.16 2.72 -13.57
C LEU A 184 15.83 1.28 -13.94
N ALA A 185 14.86 0.67 -13.26
CA ALA A 185 14.37 -0.67 -13.57
C ALA A 185 13.79 -0.76 -14.99
N TYR A 186 13.00 0.23 -15.41
CA TYR A 186 12.47 0.33 -16.76
C TYR A 186 13.58 0.44 -17.82
N ASP A 187 14.57 1.30 -17.60
CA ASP A 187 15.67 1.55 -18.53
C ASP A 187 16.51 0.27 -18.73
N MET A 188 16.73 -0.54 -17.69
CA MET A 188 17.40 -1.84 -17.79
C MET A 188 16.72 -2.81 -18.77
N ILE A 189 15.40 -2.74 -18.88
CA ILE A 189 14.59 -3.65 -19.72
C ILE A 189 14.04 -2.97 -20.97
N TYR A 190 14.34 -1.69 -21.21
CA TYR A 190 13.71 -0.90 -22.25
C TYR A 190 13.99 -1.46 -23.67
N ASP A 191 15.24 -1.74 -23.99
CA ASP A 191 15.67 -2.22 -25.30
C ASP A 191 15.39 -3.73 -25.55
N ARG A 192 14.88 -4.43 -24.54
CA ARG A 192 14.55 -5.86 -24.63
C ARG A 192 13.25 -6.05 -25.40
N LEU A 193 13.34 -6.40 -26.68
CA LEU A 193 12.18 -6.63 -27.56
C LEU A 193 11.36 -7.87 -27.18
N ASP A 194 11.95 -8.78 -26.43
CA ASP A 194 11.32 -9.99 -25.93
C ASP A 194 10.50 -9.77 -24.65
N ILE A 195 10.54 -8.56 -24.07
CA ILE A 195 9.74 -8.16 -22.91
C ILE A 195 8.54 -7.34 -23.39
N SER A 196 7.33 -7.72 -22.97
CA SER A 196 6.10 -7.04 -23.36
C SER A 196 6.05 -5.61 -22.80
N SER A 197 5.36 -4.71 -23.50
CA SER A 197 5.14 -3.34 -23.00
C SER A 197 4.34 -3.31 -21.70
N ASN A 198 3.50 -4.32 -21.43
CA ASN A 198 2.76 -4.44 -20.18
C ASN A 198 3.72 -4.62 -19.00
N VAL A 199 4.71 -5.51 -19.12
CA VAL A 199 5.72 -5.71 -18.08
C VAL A 199 6.52 -4.43 -17.83
N LYS A 200 7.01 -3.80 -18.91
CA LYS A 200 7.80 -2.56 -18.79
C LYS A 200 7.02 -1.46 -18.09
N ASN A 201 5.79 -1.20 -18.54
CA ASN A 201 4.95 -0.17 -17.95
C ASN A 201 4.56 -0.50 -16.50
N ALA A 202 4.33 -1.77 -16.18
CA ALA A 202 4.06 -2.19 -14.81
C ALA A 202 5.25 -1.93 -13.88
N VAL A 203 6.47 -2.27 -14.30
CA VAL A 203 7.71 -1.94 -13.58
C VAL A 203 7.87 -0.43 -13.42
N LEU A 204 7.59 0.37 -14.43
CA LEU A 204 7.75 1.83 -14.34
C LEU A 204 6.73 2.49 -13.41
N CYS A 205 5.49 2.01 -13.42
CA CYS A 205 4.33 2.69 -12.80
C CYS A 205 3.86 2.04 -11.49
N HIS A 206 4.63 1.12 -10.89
CA HIS A 206 4.19 0.43 -9.66
C HIS A 206 4.13 1.32 -8.41
N HIS A 207 4.58 2.59 -8.47
CA HIS A 207 4.40 3.61 -7.43
C HIS A 207 3.38 4.70 -7.80
N GLU A 208 2.58 4.49 -8.85
CA GLU A 208 1.46 5.37 -9.17
C GLU A 208 0.30 5.12 -8.21
N ASN A 209 -0.16 6.19 -7.56
CA ASN A 209 -1.33 6.15 -6.69
C ASN A 209 -2.59 6.33 -7.53
N TYR A 210 -3.68 5.65 -7.16
CA TYR A 210 -4.94 5.65 -7.90
C TYR A 210 -5.53 7.05 -8.16
N ASP A 211 -5.29 8.02 -7.28
CA ASP A 211 -5.70 9.41 -7.42
C ASP A 211 -4.77 10.24 -8.32
N GLY A 212 -3.60 9.73 -8.69
CA GLY A 212 -2.54 10.41 -9.46
C GLY A 212 -1.51 11.16 -8.62
N SER A 213 -1.47 10.98 -7.30
CA SER A 213 -0.45 11.57 -6.42
C SER A 213 0.89 10.81 -6.43
N GLY A 214 0.95 9.66 -7.10
CA GLY A 214 2.12 8.81 -7.18
C GLY A 214 3.18 9.29 -8.18
N TYR A 215 4.13 8.42 -8.47
CA TYR A 215 5.28 8.72 -9.32
C TYR A 215 5.64 7.49 -10.18
N PRO A 216 6.38 7.65 -11.30
CA PRO A 216 7.03 8.86 -11.79
C PRO A 216 6.21 9.73 -12.77
N LYS A 217 5.09 9.24 -13.30
CA LYS A 217 4.27 9.93 -14.31
C LYS A 217 3.08 10.68 -13.70
N GLY A 218 2.62 10.32 -12.50
CA GLY A 218 1.44 10.93 -11.88
C GLY A 218 0.16 10.59 -12.63
N PHE A 219 0.07 9.34 -13.09
CA PHE A 219 -1.10 8.77 -13.77
C PHE A 219 -2.20 8.47 -12.75
N ALA A 220 -3.46 8.72 -13.12
CA ALA A 220 -4.60 8.46 -12.25
C ALA A 220 -5.49 7.34 -12.82
N GLN A 221 -6.05 6.53 -11.93
CA GLN A 221 -7.08 5.53 -12.24
C GLN A 221 -6.69 4.63 -13.44
N ASP A 222 -7.43 4.72 -14.55
CA ASP A 222 -7.24 3.90 -15.76
C ASP A 222 -6.06 4.31 -16.64
N GLU A 223 -5.41 5.44 -16.34
CA GLU A 223 -4.11 5.78 -16.93
C GLU A 223 -2.99 4.89 -16.37
N ILE A 224 -3.16 4.36 -15.16
CA ILE A 224 -2.19 3.47 -14.53
C ILE A 224 -2.36 2.07 -15.14
N PRO A 225 -1.28 1.45 -15.66
CA PRO A 225 -1.36 0.10 -16.20
C PRO A 225 -1.93 -0.87 -15.16
N PHE A 226 -2.91 -1.68 -15.58
CA PHE A 226 -3.64 -2.58 -14.67
C PHE A 226 -2.72 -3.47 -13.82
N LEU A 227 -1.68 -4.05 -14.43
CA LEU A 227 -0.70 -4.88 -13.71
C LEU A 227 0.07 -4.08 -12.65
N ALA A 228 0.37 -2.81 -12.91
CA ALA A 228 1.04 -1.93 -11.95
C ALA A 228 0.16 -1.68 -10.71
N ARG A 229 -1.16 -1.53 -10.91
CA ARG A 229 -2.11 -1.35 -9.80
C ARG A 229 -2.16 -2.57 -8.87
N ILE A 230 -2.01 -3.78 -9.43
CA ILE A 230 -1.94 -5.02 -8.63
C ILE A 230 -0.62 -5.09 -7.85
N ILE A 231 0.49 -4.80 -8.52
CA ILE A 231 1.82 -4.77 -7.90
C ILE A 231 1.85 -3.74 -6.76
N HIS A 232 1.26 -2.56 -6.94
CA HIS A 232 1.24 -1.51 -5.93
C HIS A 232 0.58 -1.96 -4.61
N VAL A 233 -0.55 -2.67 -4.68
CA VAL A 233 -1.22 -3.22 -3.50
C VAL A 233 -0.36 -4.28 -2.81
N ALA A 234 0.21 -5.21 -3.59
CA ALA A 234 1.07 -6.27 -3.06
C ALA A 234 2.38 -5.74 -2.44
N ASP A 235 3.02 -4.78 -3.11
CA ASP A 235 4.24 -4.09 -2.66
C ASP A 235 4.01 -3.39 -1.32
N VAL A 236 2.99 -2.54 -1.25
CA VAL A 236 2.70 -1.81 -0.01
C VAL A 236 2.36 -2.76 1.13
N TYR A 237 1.58 -3.82 0.89
CA TYR A 237 1.29 -4.79 1.95
C TYR A 237 2.55 -5.50 2.46
N ASP A 238 3.41 -5.99 1.56
CA ASP A 238 4.67 -6.64 1.96
C ASP A 238 5.57 -5.68 2.72
N ALA A 239 5.69 -4.44 2.23
CA ALA A 239 6.49 -3.39 2.84
C ALA A 239 6.01 -3.01 4.25
N LEU A 240 4.69 -3.05 4.50
CA LEU A 240 4.11 -2.78 5.80
C LEU A 240 4.31 -3.95 6.78
N THR A 241 4.18 -5.19 6.29
CA THR A 241 4.16 -6.40 7.15
C THR A 241 5.51 -7.09 7.32
N SER A 242 6.58 -6.58 6.70
CA SER A 242 7.93 -7.14 6.80
C SER A 242 8.83 -6.28 7.70
N GLU A 243 9.64 -6.92 8.56
CA GLU A 243 10.56 -6.22 9.47
C GLU A 243 11.73 -5.57 8.73
N ARG A 244 12.02 -4.30 9.00
CA ARG A 244 13.17 -3.56 8.45
C ARG A 244 14.14 -3.20 9.57
N PRO A 245 15.44 -2.99 9.29
CA PRO A 245 16.42 -2.54 10.29
C PRO A 245 15.99 -1.27 11.07
N TYR A 246 15.10 -0.46 10.48
CA TYR A 246 14.66 0.84 11.02
C TYR A 246 13.15 0.92 11.27
N LYS A 247 12.42 -0.18 11.07
CA LYS A 247 10.96 -0.20 11.21
C LYS A 247 10.47 -1.58 11.62
N ARG A 248 9.70 -1.62 12.70
CA ARG A 248 9.00 -2.82 13.14
C ARG A 248 7.87 -3.14 12.15
N ALA A 249 7.70 -4.42 11.82
CA ALA A 249 6.59 -4.85 10.96
C ALA A 249 5.25 -4.44 11.57
N TYR A 250 4.37 -3.89 10.74
CA TYR A 250 2.99 -3.70 11.14
C TYR A 250 2.28 -5.05 11.28
N SER A 251 1.45 -5.10 12.30
CA SER A 251 0.26 -5.94 12.40
C SER A 251 -0.42 -6.15 11.03
N PRO A 252 -0.74 -7.39 10.62
CA PRO A 252 -1.52 -7.64 9.41
C PRO A 252 -2.87 -6.90 9.40
N TYR A 253 -3.49 -6.72 10.57
CA TYR A 253 -4.71 -5.94 10.73
C TYR A 253 -4.49 -4.45 10.43
N ALA A 254 -3.42 -3.86 10.96
CA ALA A 254 -3.07 -2.47 10.68
C ALA A 254 -2.79 -2.25 9.18
N ALA A 255 -2.06 -3.18 8.55
CA ALA A 255 -1.79 -3.12 7.11
C ALA A 255 -3.08 -3.14 6.28
N ILE A 256 -4.06 -3.96 6.66
CA ILE A 256 -5.38 -3.99 6.00
C ILE A 256 -6.11 -2.67 6.15
N GLU A 257 -6.14 -2.09 7.35
CA GLU A 257 -6.85 -0.84 7.57
C GLU A 257 -6.21 0.31 6.77
N ILE A 258 -4.87 0.29 6.58
CA ILE A 258 -4.20 1.20 5.63
C ILE A 258 -4.67 0.94 4.20
N LEU A 259 -4.69 -0.32 3.73
CA LEU A 259 -5.13 -0.65 2.37
C LEU A 259 -6.58 -0.22 2.12
N LYS A 260 -7.47 -0.52 3.06
CA LYS A 260 -8.90 -0.13 3.00
C LYS A 260 -9.08 1.37 3.08
N GLY A 261 -8.35 2.05 3.98
CA GLY A 261 -8.37 3.51 4.10
C GLY A 261 -7.81 4.21 2.87
N GLY A 262 -6.88 3.58 2.16
CA GLY A 262 -6.31 4.05 0.90
C GLY A 262 -7.11 3.66 -0.35
N ALA A 263 -8.17 2.84 -0.23
CA ALA A 263 -8.96 2.42 -1.39
C ALA A 263 -9.64 3.62 -2.05
N GLY A 264 -9.47 3.75 -3.36
CA GLY A 264 -9.99 4.86 -4.17
C GLY A 264 -9.15 6.13 -4.12
N THR A 265 -8.06 6.15 -3.34
CA THR A 265 -7.08 7.24 -3.32
C THR A 265 -5.69 6.75 -3.70
N ILE A 266 -5.14 5.82 -2.94
CA ILE A 266 -3.82 5.24 -3.18
C ILE A 266 -3.98 3.98 -4.02
N PHE A 267 -4.99 3.16 -3.71
CA PHE A 267 -5.18 1.84 -4.31
C PHE A 267 -6.46 1.79 -5.15
N ASP A 268 -6.45 0.97 -6.20
CA ASP A 268 -7.66 0.59 -6.94
C ASP A 268 -8.58 -0.22 -6.01
N PRO A 269 -9.83 0.24 -5.74
CA PRO A 269 -10.74 -0.45 -4.84
C PRO A 269 -10.99 -1.92 -5.21
N ALA A 270 -11.10 -2.22 -6.51
CA ALA A 270 -11.39 -3.59 -6.96
C ALA A 270 -10.23 -4.55 -6.66
N ILE A 271 -8.99 -4.04 -6.67
CA ILE A 271 -7.80 -4.81 -6.35
C ILE A 271 -7.66 -4.98 -4.83
N VAL A 272 -8.02 -3.96 -4.03
CA VAL A 272 -8.07 -4.10 -2.56
C VAL A 272 -9.11 -5.15 -2.17
N ASP A 273 -10.29 -5.15 -2.78
CA ASP A 273 -11.32 -6.17 -2.53
C ASP A 273 -10.82 -7.57 -2.91
N ALA A 274 -10.16 -7.71 -4.06
CA ALA A 274 -9.55 -8.98 -4.47
C ALA A 274 -8.44 -9.43 -3.50
N PHE A 275 -7.58 -8.51 -3.05
CA PHE A 275 -6.56 -8.78 -2.05
C PHE A 275 -7.18 -9.34 -0.76
N LEU A 276 -8.19 -8.66 -0.20
CA LEU A 276 -8.85 -9.07 1.04
C LEU A 276 -9.60 -10.39 0.90
N LYS A 277 -10.06 -10.70 -0.32
CA LYS A 277 -10.75 -11.95 -0.62
C LYS A 277 -9.78 -13.12 -0.75
N TYR A 278 -8.64 -12.97 -1.43
CA TYR A 278 -7.80 -14.12 -1.81
C TYR A 278 -6.50 -14.26 -1.04
N ILE A 279 -6.04 -13.21 -0.35
CA ILE A 279 -4.80 -13.26 0.45
C ILE A 279 -5.16 -13.62 1.90
N PRO A 280 -4.67 -14.75 2.43
CA PRO A 280 -4.86 -15.10 3.84
C PRO A 280 -3.96 -14.24 4.71
N ILE A 281 -4.61 -13.35 5.46
CA ILE A 281 -3.96 -12.32 6.28
C ILE A 281 -3.38 -12.91 7.56
N TYR A 282 -4.08 -13.90 8.10
CA TYR A 282 -3.72 -14.62 9.31
C TYR A 282 -3.22 -16.00 8.90
N PRO A 283 -1.90 -16.20 8.80
CA PRO A 283 -1.36 -17.47 8.37
C PRO A 283 -1.77 -18.60 9.31
N LYS A 284 -1.96 -19.79 8.76
CA LYS A 284 -2.29 -20.96 9.57
C LYS A 284 -1.18 -21.20 10.60
N GLY A 285 -1.54 -21.68 11.78
CA GLY A 285 -0.58 -21.86 12.86
C GLY A 285 -0.16 -20.59 13.59
N THR A 286 -0.66 -19.40 13.25
CA THR A 286 -0.42 -18.18 14.05
C THR A 286 -1.35 -18.10 15.26
N GLU A 287 -0.81 -17.64 16.38
CA GLU A 287 -1.58 -17.30 17.58
C GLU A 287 -2.26 -15.93 17.41
N ILE A 288 -3.51 -15.83 17.82
CA ILE A 288 -4.30 -14.59 17.84
C ILE A 288 -5.03 -14.41 19.16
N HIS A 289 -5.25 -13.14 19.53
CA HIS A 289 -6.02 -12.76 20.71
C HIS A 289 -7.35 -12.14 20.29
N LEU A 290 -8.43 -12.45 20.99
CA LEU A 290 -9.76 -11.92 20.72
C LEU A 290 -10.18 -10.90 21.78
N SER A 291 -11.11 -10.02 21.43
CA SER A 291 -11.59 -8.94 22.30
C SER A 291 -12.33 -9.41 23.56
N ASP A 292 -12.79 -10.66 23.59
CA ASP A 292 -13.42 -11.31 24.74
C ASP A 292 -12.40 -11.97 25.70
N GLY A 293 -11.10 -11.90 25.36
CA GLY A 293 -10.01 -12.52 26.11
C GLY A 293 -9.64 -13.92 25.63
N THR A 294 -10.37 -14.49 24.66
CA THR A 294 -10.05 -15.79 24.07
C THR A 294 -8.71 -15.73 23.33
N VAL A 295 -7.87 -16.74 23.52
CA VAL A 295 -6.61 -16.92 22.79
C VAL A 295 -6.68 -18.21 21.99
N GLY A 296 -6.31 -18.15 20.72
CA GLY A 296 -6.37 -19.31 19.84
C GLY A 296 -5.34 -19.28 18.74
N ILE A 297 -5.24 -20.40 18.02
CA ILE A 297 -4.35 -20.56 16.86
C ILE A 297 -5.18 -20.69 15.61
N VAL A 298 -4.80 -20.01 14.53
CA VAL A 298 -5.48 -20.11 13.24
C VAL A 298 -5.31 -21.51 12.66
N ILE A 299 -6.43 -22.18 12.38
CA ILE A 299 -6.44 -23.51 11.76
C ILE A 299 -6.63 -23.38 10.25
N GLU A 300 -7.56 -22.53 9.84
CA GLU A 300 -7.99 -22.42 8.45
C GLU A 300 -8.45 -21.00 8.13
N ASN A 301 -8.24 -20.57 6.89
CA ASN A 301 -8.79 -19.33 6.38
C ASN A 301 -9.93 -19.67 5.40
N SER A 302 -11.10 -19.09 5.63
CA SER A 302 -12.26 -19.30 4.74
C SER A 302 -12.07 -18.52 3.44
N GLU A 303 -12.28 -19.16 2.29
CA GLU A 303 -12.04 -18.59 0.95
C GLU A 303 -12.79 -17.26 0.68
N GLU A 304 -13.89 -17.01 1.40
CA GLU A 304 -14.66 -15.76 1.30
C GLU A 304 -14.39 -14.79 2.47
N HIS A 305 -13.72 -15.24 3.53
CA HIS A 305 -13.52 -14.49 4.77
C HIS A 305 -12.10 -14.66 5.33
N ASN A 306 -11.08 -14.46 4.49
CA ASN A 306 -9.66 -14.54 4.87
C ASN A 306 -9.23 -13.59 6.01
N HIS A 307 -10.06 -12.62 6.38
CA HIS A 307 -9.87 -11.70 7.51
C HIS A 307 -10.59 -12.16 8.80
N ARG A 308 -11.33 -13.28 8.74
CA ARG A 308 -12.08 -13.90 9.85
C ARG A 308 -11.82 -15.41 9.83
N PRO A 309 -10.63 -15.86 10.28
CA PRO A 309 -10.22 -17.26 10.23
C PRO A 309 -11.03 -18.16 11.17
N ILE A 310 -10.91 -19.47 10.93
CA ILE A 310 -11.27 -20.50 11.91
C ILE A 310 -10.08 -20.70 12.85
N ILE A 311 -10.33 -20.65 14.15
CA ILE A 311 -9.28 -20.80 15.17
C ILE A 311 -9.53 -21.99 16.10
N ARG A 312 -8.45 -22.51 16.69
CA ARG A 312 -8.47 -23.45 17.81
C ARG A 312 -8.19 -22.71 19.10
N CYS A 313 -9.12 -22.72 20.04
CA CYS A 313 -8.90 -22.16 21.37
C CYS A 313 -7.79 -22.89 22.12
N MET A 314 -6.96 -22.14 22.85
CA MET A 314 -5.87 -22.73 23.64
C MET A 314 -6.35 -23.44 24.91
N GLU A 315 -7.45 -22.99 25.51
CA GLU A 315 -7.93 -23.51 26.79
C GLU A 315 -8.62 -24.87 26.67
N ASP A 316 -9.50 -25.03 25.68
CA ASP A 316 -10.40 -26.17 25.54
C ASP A 316 -10.32 -26.87 24.18
N PHE A 317 -9.46 -26.41 23.28
CA PHE A 317 -9.29 -26.91 21.91
C PHE A 317 -10.56 -26.80 21.04
N ALA A 318 -11.54 -25.99 21.44
CA ALA A 318 -12.72 -25.73 20.62
C ALA A 318 -12.34 -25.02 19.32
N GLU A 319 -13.01 -25.38 18.22
CA GLU A 319 -12.84 -24.70 16.93
C GLU A 319 -13.91 -23.63 16.79
N ILE A 320 -13.49 -22.38 16.57
CA ILE A 320 -14.35 -21.21 16.43
C ILE A 320 -14.20 -20.66 15.02
N ASP A 321 -15.31 -20.58 14.30
CA ASP A 321 -15.38 -19.88 13.00
C ASP A 321 -15.77 -18.41 13.24
N LEU A 322 -14.78 -17.52 13.11
CA LEU A 322 -14.98 -16.07 13.32
C LEU A 322 -15.83 -15.41 12.21
N SER A 323 -16.08 -16.10 11.10
CA SER A 323 -16.98 -15.62 10.05
C SER A 323 -18.47 -15.84 10.39
N SER A 324 -18.76 -16.71 11.37
CA SER A 324 -20.13 -17.02 11.75
C SER A 324 -20.82 -15.85 12.47
N ALA A 325 -22.15 -15.79 12.35
CA ALA A 325 -22.96 -14.70 12.90
C ALA A 325 -22.81 -14.51 14.42
N GLU A 326 -22.42 -15.55 15.14
CA GLU A 326 -22.21 -15.52 16.60
C GLU A 326 -20.99 -14.71 17.03
N TYR A 327 -19.97 -14.58 16.16
CA TYR A 327 -18.69 -13.93 16.50
C TYR A 327 -18.44 -12.66 15.68
N GLN A 328 -19.47 -12.06 15.07
CA GLN A 328 -19.31 -10.87 14.22
C GLN A 328 -18.81 -9.65 14.98
N ASP A 329 -19.15 -9.52 16.26
CA ASP A 329 -18.75 -8.46 17.18
C ASP A 329 -17.41 -8.72 17.87
N ILE A 330 -16.85 -9.92 17.74
CA ILE A 330 -15.52 -10.26 18.24
C ILE A 330 -14.45 -9.79 17.25
N ILE A 331 -13.45 -9.10 17.78
CA ILE A 331 -12.36 -8.51 17.00
C ILE A 331 -11.05 -9.21 17.37
N ILE A 332 -10.23 -9.49 16.36
CA ILE A 332 -8.86 -9.94 16.55
C ILE A 332 -8.03 -8.75 17.06
N THR A 333 -7.63 -8.83 18.30
CA THR A 333 -6.81 -7.83 18.99
C THR A 333 -5.32 -8.17 18.87
N GLN A 334 -4.50 -7.13 18.82
CA GLN A 334 -3.05 -7.24 18.88
C GLN A 334 -2.56 -6.82 20.28
N PRO A 335 -1.45 -7.37 20.76
CA PRO A 335 -0.74 -6.83 21.91
C PRO A 335 0.06 -5.58 21.48
N SER A 336 -0.59 -4.43 21.30
CA SER A 336 -0.17 -3.11 21.83
C SER A 336 -0.85 -1.93 21.12
N ALA A 337 -0.98 -0.82 21.84
CA ALA A 337 -1.39 0.48 21.31
C ALA A 337 -0.26 1.21 20.53
N GLN A 338 0.97 0.68 20.54
CA GLN A 338 2.14 1.31 19.92
C GLN A 338 2.04 1.28 18.38
N ASP A 339 1.58 0.16 17.81
CA ASP A 339 1.40 0.02 16.37
C ASP A 339 0.49 1.12 15.78
N TYR A 340 -0.52 1.55 16.53
CA TYR A 340 -1.43 2.62 16.10
C TYR A 340 -0.79 4.03 16.14
N LEU A 341 0.15 4.27 17.06
CA LEU A 341 0.86 5.54 17.16
C LEU A 341 1.94 5.65 16.07
N ASP A 342 2.66 4.55 15.82
CA ASP A 342 3.67 4.47 14.76
C ASP A 342 3.03 4.67 13.37
N LEU A 343 1.78 4.22 13.16
CA LEU A 343 0.99 4.49 11.94
C LEU A 343 0.73 5.98 11.70
N ILE A 344 0.43 6.73 12.76
CA ILE A 344 0.10 8.16 12.66
C ILE A 344 1.38 8.95 12.33
N GLU A 345 2.48 8.66 13.02
CA GLU A 345 3.77 9.32 12.79
C GLU A 345 4.33 9.02 11.39
N GLU A 346 4.25 7.76 10.93
CA GLU A 346 4.70 7.40 9.58
C GLU A 346 3.85 8.02 8.47
N GLU A 347 2.53 8.11 8.66
CA GLU A 347 1.63 8.70 7.68
C GLU A 347 1.80 10.23 7.59
N GLU A 348 1.99 10.91 8.72
CA GLU A 348 2.38 12.33 8.74
C GLU A 348 3.72 12.54 8.03
N HIS A 349 4.70 11.70 8.31
CA HIS A 349 6.01 11.79 7.69
C HIS A 349 5.97 11.51 6.17
N ARG A 350 5.22 10.49 5.74
CA ARG A 350 4.99 10.21 4.32
C ARG A 350 4.42 11.44 3.62
N ARG A 351 3.42 12.10 4.23
CA ARG A 351 2.81 13.33 3.70
C ARG A 351 3.82 14.47 3.56
N GLU A 352 4.74 14.63 4.53
CA GLU A 352 5.83 15.61 4.44
C GLU A 352 6.83 15.30 3.31
N MET A 353 7.13 14.01 3.09
CA MET A 353 8.10 13.53 2.10
C MET A 353 7.54 13.48 0.67
N THR A 354 6.24 13.22 0.51
CA THR A 354 5.54 13.27 -0.78
C THR A 354 5.10 14.68 -1.17
N SER A 355 5.23 15.65 -0.28
CA SER A 355 4.91 17.06 -0.56
C SER A 355 5.80 17.59 -1.69
N PRO A 356 5.25 18.29 -2.70
CA PRO A 356 6.03 18.86 -3.79
C PRO A 356 7.03 19.93 -3.28
N LEU A 357 8.22 20.00 -3.89
CA LEU A 357 9.30 20.94 -3.55
C LEU A 357 8.88 22.42 -3.65
N THR A 358 7.88 22.71 -4.49
CA THR A 358 7.24 24.01 -4.64
C THR A 358 5.73 23.77 -4.59
N ARG A 359 5.05 24.36 -3.59
CA ARG A 359 3.61 24.22 -3.43
C ARG A 359 2.90 25.31 -4.26
N TYR A 360 1.85 24.94 -4.98
CA TYR A 360 0.98 25.92 -5.63
C TYR A 360 0.27 26.76 -4.56
N ARG A 361 0.20 28.07 -4.78
CA ARG A 361 -0.46 29.05 -3.93
C ARG A 361 -1.93 29.14 -4.31
N ILE A 362 -2.79 28.63 -3.44
CA ILE A 362 -4.25 28.62 -3.62
C ILE A 362 -4.87 29.67 -2.71
N MET A 363 -5.55 30.63 -3.31
CA MET A 363 -6.28 31.65 -2.57
C MET A 363 -7.73 31.21 -2.37
N VAL A 364 -8.19 31.16 -1.12
CA VAL A 364 -9.57 30.80 -0.74
C VAL A 364 -10.33 32.06 -0.36
N VAL A 365 -11.29 32.46 -1.20
CA VAL A 365 -12.20 33.57 -0.95
C VAL A 365 -13.42 33.02 -0.20
N ASP A 366 -13.52 33.33 1.09
CA ASP A 366 -14.53 32.77 1.99
C ASP A 366 -14.90 33.81 3.08
N TYR A 367 -16.19 34.13 3.20
CA TYR A 367 -16.69 35.14 4.13
C TYR A 367 -16.62 34.71 5.60
N THR A 368 -16.81 33.42 5.88
CA THR A 368 -16.82 32.88 7.24
C THR A 368 -15.47 32.27 7.63
N GLY A 369 -14.70 31.82 6.64
CA GLY A 369 -13.42 31.13 6.81
C GLY A 369 -13.58 29.65 7.17
N ASP A 370 -14.80 29.11 7.11
CA ASP A 370 -15.07 27.70 7.42
C ASP A 370 -14.55 26.77 6.33
N SER A 371 -14.77 27.13 5.07
CA SER A 371 -14.25 26.38 3.92
C SER A 371 -12.73 26.45 3.88
N PHE A 372 -12.15 27.62 4.16
CA PHE A 372 -10.69 27.72 4.28
C PHE A 372 -10.14 26.79 5.36
N ARG A 373 -10.73 26.78 6.57
CA ARG A 373 -10.25 25.93 7.66
C ARG A 373 -10.34 24.45 7.29
N GLU A 374 -11.48 24.00 6.79
CA GLU A 374 -11.66 22.60 6.42
C GLU A 374 -10.70 22.16 5.29
N ILE A 375 -10.53 22.99 4.26
CA ILE A 375 -9.70 22.65 3.10
C ILE A 375 -8.22 22.73 3.46
N SER A 376 -7.79 23.77 4.18
CA SER A 376 -6.38 23.95 4.57
C SER A 376 -5.92 22.88 5.56
N GLU A 377 -6.78 22.45 6.50
CA GLU A 377 -6.48 21.35 7.41
C GLU A 377 -6.21 20.05 6.63
N LYS A 378 -7.02 19.76 5.61
CA LYS A 378 -6.96 18.49 4.90
C LYS A 378 -6.04 18.47 3.68
N LEU A 379 -5.74 19.62 3.07
CA LEU A 379 -4.93 19.71 1.84
C LEU A 379 -3.68 20.60 1.99
N GLY A 380 -3.45 21.21 3.15
CA GLY A 380 -2.33 22.15 3.37
C GLY A 380 -0.94 21.52 3.26
N TYR A 381 -0.85 20.19 3.24
CA TYR A 381 0.39 19.48 2.93
C TYR A 381 0.72 19.49 1.42
N LEU A 382 -0.27 19.63 0.54
CA LEU A 382 -0.08 19.67 -0.92
C LEU A 382 0.07 21.10 -1.45
N TYR A 383 -0.65 22.05 -0.86
CA TYR A 383 -0.80 23.40 -1.39
C TYR A 383 -0.57 24.44 -0.30
N GLU A 384 -0.14 25.63 -0.70
CA GLU A 384 -0.06 26.78 0.19
C GLU A 384 -1.39 27.54 0.11
N PHE A 385 -2.17 27.55 1.19
CA PHE A 385 -3.46 28.21 1.21
C PHE A 385 -3.38 29.61 1.83
N GLN A 386 -4.02 30.57 1.16
CA GLN A 386 -4.24 31.92 1.69
C GLN A 386 -5.73 32.20 1.79
N TRP A 387 -6.21 32.55 2.99
CA TRP A 387 -7.59 32.97 3.19
C TRP A 387 -7.78 34.45 2.85
N VAL A 388 -8.88 34.76 2.16
CA VAL A 388 -9.33 36.12 1.90
C VAL A 388 -10.82 36.23 2.16
N LYS A 389 -11.22 37.30 2.87
CA LYS A 389 -12.59 37.45 3.36
C LYS A 389 -13.62 37.76 2.25
N ASN A 390 -13.20 38.37 1.15
CA ASN A 390 -14.09 38.72 0.02
C ASN A 390 -13.29 39.00 -1.27
N GLU A 391 -14.00 39.03 -2.38
CA GLU A 391 -13.51 39.23 -3.73
C GLU A 391 -12.79 40.57 -3.94
N LYS A 392 -13.23 41.66 -3.30
CA LYS A 392 -12.57 42.98 -3.42
C LYS A 392 -11.18 42.99 -2.77
N LEU A 393 -11.04 42.30 -1.65
CA LEU A 393 -9.74 42.10 -1.02
C LEU A 393 -8.87 41.17 -1.87
N ALA A 394 -9.44 40.14 -2.47
CA ALA A 394 -8.70 39.21 -3.33
C ALA A 394 -8.08 39.95 -4.53
N GLU A 395 -8.85 40.80 -5.21
CA GLU A 395 -8.34 41.69 -6.27
C GLU A 395 -7.20 42.58 -5.77
N GLY A 396 -7.36 43.22 -4.61
CA GLY A 396 -6.34 44.06 -4.02
C GLY A 396 -5.04 43.32 -3.69
N TYR A 397 -5.13 42.06 -3.24
CA TYR A 397 -3.97 41.20 -2.98
C TYR A 397 -3.28 40.77 -4.27
N ILE A 398 -4.05 40.35 -5.28
CA ILE A 398 -3.54 39.91 -6.59
C ILE A 398 -2.73 41.04 -7.25
N GLN A 399 -3.19 42.29 -7.11
CA GLN A 399 -2.49 43.46 -7.65
C GLN A 399 -1.22 43.86 -6.88
N ARG A 400 -1.02 43.41 -5.64
CA ARG A 400 0.06 43.89 -4.74
C ARG A 400 1.10 42.85 -4.37
N ASP A 401 0.66 41.67 -3.92
CA ASP A 401 1.50 40.71 -3.19
C ASP A 401 1.83 39.45 -4.02
N GLY A 402 1.32 39.40 -5.25
CA GLY A 402 1.62 38.36 -6.23
C GLY A 402 0.39 37.53 -6.61
N ARG A 403 0.40 37.02 -7.85
CA ARG A 403 -0.68 36.23 -8.43
C ARG A 403 -0.72 34.82 -7.81
N PRO A 404 -1.87 34.36 -7.27
CA PRO A 404 -2.04 32.97 -6.86
C PRO A 404 -2.11 32.07 -8.09
N ASP A 405 -1.76 30.81 -7.91
CA ASP A 405 -1.85 29.80 -8.96
C ASP A 405 -3.30 29.36 -9.20
N MET A 406 -4.17 29.53 -8.19
CA MET A 406 -5.59 29.17 -8.26
C MET A 406 -6.45 29.91 -7.24
N LEU A 407 -7.74 30.07 -7.56
CA LEU A 407 -8.77 30.60 -6.66
C LEU A 407 -9.82 29.53 -6.33
N LEU A 408 -10.12 29.38 -5.04
CA LEU A 408 -11.30 28.69 -4.54
C LEU A 408 -12.26 29.75 -3.99
N VAL A 409 -13.50 29.79 -4.49
CA VAL A 409 -14.45 30.85 -4.14
C VAL A 409 -15.68 30.23 -3.49
N ASP A 410 -15.84 30.48 -2.20
CA ASP A 410 -17.02 30.09 -1.45
C ASP A 410 -18.17 31.07 -1.69
N ILE A 411 -19.25 30.55 -2.28
CA ILE A 411 -20.47 31.33 -2.57
C ILE A 411 -21.48 31.32 -1.44
N ASP A 412 -21.28 30.52 -0.40
CA ASP A 412 -22.14 30.57 0.78
C ASP A 412 -21.87 31.88 1.54
N GLY A 413 -22.78 32.84 1.40
CA GLY A 413 -22.64 34.18 2.01
C GLY A 413 -22.11 35.27 1.08
N LEU A 414 -21.83 34.95 -0.20
CA LEU A 414 -21.57 35.95 -1.23
C LEU A 414 -22.87 36.76 -1.48
N GLU A 415 -22.85 38.08 -1.24
CA GLU A 415 -23.89 38.94 -1.80
C GLU A 415 -23.73 38.91 -3.33
N MET A 416 -24.64 38.26 -4.04
CA MET A 416 -24.65 38.09 -5.50
C MET A 416 -24.94 39.40 -6.25
N SER A 417 -24.28 40.48 -5.85
CA SER A 417 -24.33 41.78 -6.50
C SER A 417 -23.76 41.68 -7.92
N LYS A 418 -24.19 42.59 -8.81
CA LYS A 418 -23.63 42.68 -10.17
C LYS A 418 -22.12 42.96 -10.14
N GLU A 419 -21.65 43.70 -9.12
CA GLU A 419 -20.24 44.05 -8.95
C GLU A 419 -19.39 42.82 -8.59
N SER A 420 -19.85 42.02 -7.62
CA SER A 420 -19.14 40.80 -7.17
C SER A 420 -19.04 39.76 -8.29
N ASN A 421 -20.12 39.59 -9.07
CA ASN A 421 -20.13 38.70 -10.22
C ASN A 421 -19.15 39.16 -11.31
N GLN A 422 -19.13 40.45 -11.64
CA GLN A 422 -18.21 40.99 -12.63
C GLN A 422 -16.76 40.82 -12.18
N LEU A 423 -16.49 40.97 -10.88
CA LEU A 423 -15.15 40.83 -10.33
C LEU A 423 -14.63 39.39 -10.42
N LEU A 424 -15.44 38.39 -10.07
CA LEU A 424 -15.07 36.98 -10.20
C LEU A 424 -14.81 36.58 -11.66
N VAL A 425 -15.61 37.11 -12.59
CA VAL A 425 -15.39 36.92 -14.02
C VAL A 425 -14.08 37.55 -14.47
N ASN A 426 -13.76 38.76 -13.99
CA ASN A 426 -12.50 39.41 -14.29
C ASN A 426 -11.31 38.59 -13.76
N LEU A 427 -11.37 38.10 -12.52
CA LEU A 427 -10.33 37.25 -11.93
C LEU A 427 -10.14 35.94 -12.69
N HIS A 428 -11.21 35.38 -13.25
CA HIS A 428 -11.11 34.14 -14.04
C HIS A 428 -10.61 34.37 -15.46
N ILE A 429 -11.22 35.32 -16.18
CA ILE A 429 -11.06 35.50 -17.63
C ILE A 429 -9.93 36.47 -17.95
N LEU A 430 -9.83 37.60 -17.24
CA LEU A 430 -8.84 38.64 -17.54
C LEU A 430 -7.50 38.37 -16.87
N GLU A 431 -7.53 37.91 -15.62
CA GLU A 431 -6.30 37.55 -14.89
C GLU A 431 -5.82 36.13 -15.21
N GLU A 432 -6.55 35.36 -16.03
CA GLU A 432 -6.24 33.97 -16.42
C GLU A 432 -5.99 33.04 -15.21
N ILE A 433 -6.61 33.29 -14.06
CA ILE A 433 -6.46 32.44 -12.87
C ILE A 433 -7.53 31.34 -12.91
N PRO A 434 -7.19 30.05 -12.74
CA PRO A 434 -8.20 29.01 -12.63
C PRO A 434 -9.05 29.23 -11.36
N VAL A 435 -10.37 29.18 -11.53
CA VAL A 435 -11.35 29.35 -10.44
C VAL A 435 -12.17 28.07 -10.27
N ILE A 436 -12.27 27.59 -9.03
CA ILE A 436 -13.32 26.64 -8.61
C ILE A 436 -14.28 27.34 -7.67
N VAL A 437 -15.57 27.16 -7.92
CA VAL A 437 -16.63 27.68 -7.06
C VAL A 437 -17.05 26.60 -6.05
N LEU A 438 -17.14 26.96 -4.78
CA LEU A 438 -17.53 26.12 -3.67
C LEU A 438 -18.92 26.55 -3.19
N GLY A 439 -19.89 25.66 -3.02
CA GLY A 439 -21.18 26.07 -2.45
C GLY A 439 -22.09 24.96 -1.95
N GLY A 440 -23.19 25.34 -1.29
CA GLY A 440 -24.12 24.42 -0.64
C GLY A 440 -25.04 23.61 -1.58
N TYR A 441 -25.50 22.45 -1.10
CA TYR A 441 -26.31 21.42 -1.77
C TYR A 441 -27.66 21.88 -2.40
N ARG A 442 -28.02 23.17 -2.38
CA ARG A 442 -29.36 23.66 -2.78
C ARG A 442 -29.40 24.85 -3.75
N ASP A 443 -28.29 25.25 -4.37
CA ASP A 443 -28.27 26.45 -5.21
C ASP A 443 -28.12 26.19 -6.72
N THR A 444 -29.12 25.53 -7.31
CA THR A 444 -29.19 25.32 -8.78
C THR A 444 -29.24 26.63 -9.57
N THR A 445 -29.75 27.70 -8.97
CA THR A 445 -29.85 29.02 -9.60
C THR A 445 -28.48 29.67 -9.73
N SER A 446 -27.67 29.67 -8.66
CA SER A 446 -26.30 30.19 -8.72
C SER A 446 -25.39 29.34 -9.60
N ILE A 447 -25.56 28.02 -9.63
CA ILE A 447 -24.81 27.13 -10.54
C ILE A 447 -25.08 27.50 -12.01
N MET A 448 -26.34 27.69 -12.40
CA MET A 448 -26.69 28.08 -13.78
C MET A 448 -26.17 29.48 -14.12
N HIS A 449 -26.23 30.40 -13.16
CA HIS A 449 -25.72 31.76 -13.29
C HIS A 449 -24.21 31.79 -13.55
N PHE A 450 -23.40 31.12 -12.72
CA PHE A 450 -21.93 31.09 -12.91
C PHE A 450 -21.50 30.36 -14.19
N ARG A 451 -22.24 29.31 -14.59
CA ARG A 451 -22.03 28.66 -15.88
C ARG A 451 -22.27 29.60 -17.06
N SER A 452 -23.30 30.45 -16.99
CA SER A 452 -23.56 31.48 -18.00
C SER A 452 -22.45 32.53 -18.11
N LEU A 453 -21.67 32.70 -17.04
CA LEU A 453 -20.54 33.63 -16.97
C LEU A 453 -19.20 32.97 -17.36
N GLY A 454 -19.22 31.72 -17.81
CA GLY A 454 -18.03 30.99 -18.28
C GLY A 454 -17.28 30.21 -17.19
N ILE A 455 -17.73 30.24 -15.94
CA ILE A 455 -17.13 29.48 -14.83
C ILE A 455 -17.80 28.11 -14.76
N GLN A 456 -17.06 27.06 -15.13
CA GLN A 456 -17.63 25.72 -15.36
C GLN A 456 -17.50 24.77 -14.15
N ASN A 457 -16.52 24.99 -13.27
CA ASN A 457 -16.16 24.04 -12.22
C ASN A 457 -16.75 24.45 -10.88
N TYR A 458 -17.55 23.54 -10.32
CA TYR A 458 -18.32 23.74 -9.10
C TYR A 458 -18.20 22.53 -8.18
N VAL A 459 -17.89 22.74 -6.91
CA VAL A 459 -17.75 21.70 -5.87
C VAL A 459 -18.77 21.96 -4.76
N LEU A 460 -19.52 20.91 -4.41
CA LEU A 460 -20.59 20.97 -3.42
C LEU A 460 -20.07 20.72 -2.00
N LYS A 461 -20.66 21.43 -1.02
CA LYS A 461 -20.51 21.16 0.42
C LYS A 461 -21.54 20.14 0.93
N PRO A 462 -21.21 19.30 1.93
CA PRO A 462 -19.88 19.14 2.54
C PRO A 462 -18.87 18.57 1.54
N PHE A 463 -17.61 19.02 1.61
CA PHE A 463 -16.62 18.71 0.58
C PHE A 463 -16.25 17.22 0.57
N ASN A 464 -16.34 16.57 -0.59
CA ASN A 464 -15.52 15.40 -0.84
C ASN A 464 -14.10 15.90 -1.18
N ILE A 465 -13.19 15.74 -0.23
CA ILE A 465 -11.85 16.33 -0.28
C ILE A 465 -10.99 15.69 -1.37
N ILE A 466 -11.20 14.41 -1.66
CA ILE A 466 -10.54 13.69 -2.76
C ILE A 466 -10.98 14.29 -4.09
N TYR A 467 -12.27 14.53 -4.26
CA TYR A 467 -12.81 15.17 -5.47
C TYR A 467 -12.29 16.62 -5.61
N LEU A 468 -12.31 17.41 -4.53
CA LEU A 468 -11.79 18.77 -4.55
C LEU A 468 -10.28 18.80 -4.90
N GLN A 469 -9.49 17.90 -4.34
CA GLN A 469 -8.06 17.76 -4.67
C GLN A 469 -7.85 17.41 -6.15
N SER A 470 -8.63 16.47 -6.68
CA SER A 470 -8.57 16.10 -8.11
C SER A 470 -8.92 17.28 -9.02
N GLU A 471 -9.99 18.02 -8.70
CA GLU A 471 -10.39 19.22 -9.45
C GLU A 471 -9.33 20.33 -9.41
N ILE A 472 -8.74 20.59 -8.24
CA ILE A 472 -7.62 21.53 -8.08
C ILE A 472 -6.44 21.12 -8.97
N ARG A 473 -6.05 19.84 -8.90
CA ARG A 473 -4.91 19.31 -9.67
C ARG A 473 -5.16 19.39 -11.18
N ASN A 474 -6.34 18.99 -11.63
CA ASN A 474 -6.72 19.03 -13.05
C ASN A 474 -6.70 20.46 -13.57
N LYS A 475 -7.22 21.43 -12.80
CA LYS A 475 -7.22 22.83 -13.19
C LYS A 475 -5.82 23.42 -13.25
N LEU A 476 -4.99 23.16 -12.24
CA LEU A 476 -3.61 23.63 -12.24
C LEU A 476 -2.84 23.09 -13.46
N ARG A 477 -3.02 21.80 -13.82
CA ARG A 477 -2.41 21.20 -15.02
C ARG A 477 -2.87 21.83 -16.35
N MET A 478 -4.09 22.35 -16.42
CA MET A 478 -4.60 23.01 -17.65
C MET A 478 -4.08 24.44 -17.82
N PHE A 479 -3.60 25.08 -16.74
CA PHE A 479 -3.16 26.48 -16.71
C PHE A 479 -1.64 26.65 -16.49
N SER A 480 -0.93 25.56 -16.19
CA SER A 480 0.54 25.43 -16.19
C SER A 480 1.05 25.09 -17.59
#